data_AF-A0A7S1RT04-F1
#
_entry.id   AF-A0A7S1RT04-F1
#
_cell.length_a   1.000
_cell.length_b   1.000
_cell.length_c   1.000
_cell.angle_alpha   90.00
_cell.angle_beta   90.00
_cell.angle_gamma   90.00
#
_symmetry.space_group_name_H-M   'P 1'
#
loop_
_entity.id
_entity.type
_entity.pdbx_description
1 polymer ?
#
loop_
_entity_poly.entity_id
_entity_poly.type
_entity_poly.pdbx_seq_one_letter_code
_entity_poly.pdbx_strand_id
1 'polypeptide(L)'
;FTSDTLKGGAKRPEVAKVLCANSGPDVDWLVDKFDLDLSLVARLGGHSMPRTHRGKERFPGMTITYALIQMVEKVSERTDKAKIVTKARATKLLMNGKGACVGLCYEKGGAMFQEHGPVILATGGFGADFTQQSLLAQYRPDLMHLPTTNGEHCTGDGIKMGEAIGGKSVDLE
;
A
#
# COMPACT_ATOMS: atom_id res chain seq x y z
N PHE A 1 10.60 12.59 15.65
CA PHE A 1 9.86 12.01 14.50
C PHE A 1 8.37 12.34 14.56
N THR A 2 7.60 11.88 15.56
CA THR A 2 6.15 12.14 15.64
C THR A 2 5.75 13.61 15.52
N SER A 3 6.47 14.52 16.20
CA SER A 3 6.18 15.96 16.09
C SER A 3 6.30 16.49 14.66
N ASP A 4 7.31 16.04 13.90
CA ASP A 4 7.45 16.42 12.48
C ASP A 4 6.28 15.87 11.66
N THR A 5 5.91 14.59 11.89
CA THR A 5 4.83 13.91 11.16
C THR A 5 3.48 14.60 11.37
N LEU A 6 3.17 14.98 12.62
CA LEU A 6 1.96 15.73 12.95
C LEU A 6 1.97 17.13 12.33
N LYS A 7 3.10 17.86 12.46
CA LYS A 7 3.25 19.19 11.86
C LYS A 7 3.16 19.16 10.33
N GLY A 8 3.59 18.06 9.70
CA GLY A 8 3.54 17.84 8.27
C GLY A 8 2.16 17.52 7.71
N GLY A 9 1.14 17.35 8.56
CA GLY A 9 -0.25 17.19 8.12
C GLY A 9 -0.92 15.87 8.53
N ALA A 10 -0.26 15.00 9.31
CA ALA A 10 -0.92 13.81 9.83
C ALA A 10 -2.03 14.20 10.83
N LYS A 11 -3.28 13.93 10.45
CA LYS A 11 -4.48 14.29 11.23
C LYS A 11 -4.87 13.27 12.32
N ARG A 12 -4.19 12.11 12.34
CA ARG A 12 -4.47 10.97 13.25
C ARG A 12 -3.27 10.65 14.13
N PRO A 13 -3.16 11.26 15.33
CA PRO A 13 -2.01 11.09 16.21
C PRO A 13 -1.75 9.65 16.64
N GLU A 14 -2.79 8.85 16.80
CA GLU A 14 -2.71 7.44 17.15
C GLU A 14 -2.00 6.62 16.06
N VAL A 15 -2.34 6.85 14.80
CA VAL A 15 -1.70 6.17 13.65
C VAL A 15 -0.27 6.70 13.46
N ALA A 16 -0.07 8.02 13.56
CA ALA A 16 1.25 8.62 13.48
C ALA A 16 2.19 8.11 14.59
N LYS A 17 1.67 7.85 15.79
CA LYS A 17 2.43 7.28 16.90
C LYS A 17 2.87 5.85 16.58
N VAL A 18 1.99 5.00 16.05
CA VAL A 18 2.33 3.62 15.65
C VAL A 18 3.42 3.64 14.58
N LEU A 19 3.26 4.45 13.53
CA LEU A 19 4.26 4.62 12.48
C LEU A 19 5.63 5.02 13.05
N CYS A 20 5.67 6.04 13.90
CA CYS A 20 6.92 6.57 14.43
C CYS A 20 7.58 5.66 15.48
N ALA A 21 6.78 4.91 16.24
CA ALA A 21 7.29 3.99 17.25
C ALA A 21 7.90 2.73 16.61
N ASN A 22 7.28 2.23 15.52
CA ASN A 22 7.74 1.01 14.85
C ASN A 22 8.86 1.27 13.82
N SER A 23 9.05 2.51 13.37
CA SER A 23 9.98 2.79 12.26
C SER A 23 11.42 2.35 12.48
N GLY A 24 11.94 2.41 13.71
CA GLY A 24 13.30 1.94 14.02
C GLY A 24 13.39 0.41 13.89
N PRO A 25 12.59 -0.34 14.67
CA PRO A 25 12.50 -1.80 14.54
C PRO A 25 12.20 -2.30 13.13
N ASP A 26 11.37 -1.59 12.36
CA ASP A 26 11.06 -1.95 10.98
C ASP A 26 12.28 -1.79 10.05
N VAL A 27 13.12 -0.76 10.26
CA VAL A 27 14.40 -0.62 9.55
C VAL A 27 15.36 -1.74 9.93
N ASP A 28 15.49 -2.04 11.23
CA ASP A 28 16.35 -3.14 11.70
C ASP A 28 15.89 -4.49 11.10
N TRP A 29 14.58 -4.74 11.06
CA TRP A 29 14.02 -5.94 10.44
C TRP A 29 14.33 -6.02 8.94
N LEU A 30 14.25 -4.90 8.22
CA LEU A 30 14.61 -4.84 6.80
C LEU A 30 16.09 -5.15 6.56
N VAL A 31 16.98 -4.60 7.39
CA VAL A 31 18.43 -4.89 7.34
C VAL A 31 18.67 -6.37 7.67
N ASP A 32 18.16 -6.85 8.81
CA ASP A 32 18.49 -8.17 9.35
C ASP A 32 17.88 -9.34 8.58
N LYS A 33 16.67 -9.18 8.04
CA LYS A 33 15.92 -10.27 7.38
C LYS A 33 16.03 -10.26 5.87
N PHE A 34 16.36 -9.12 5.27
CA PHE A 34 16.43 -8.98 3.82
C PHE A 34 17.80 -8.54 3.33
N ASP A 35 18.79 -8.40 4.22
CA ASP A 35 20.17 -8.00 3.91
C ASP A 35 20.22 -6.68 3.13
N LEU A 36 19.39 -5.72 3.54
CA LEU A 36 19.23 -4.45 2.85
C LEU A 36 20.23 -3.40 3.37
N ASP A 37 20.99 -2.79 2.45
CA ASP A 37 21.79 -1.61 2.77
C ASP A 37 20.89 -0.39 2.98
N LEU A 38 20.71 -0.01 4.24
CA LEU A 38 19.99 1.19 4.69
C LEU A 38 20.89 2.11 5.54
N SER A 39 22.21 2.04 5.31
CA SER A 39 23.23 2.66 6.15
C SER A 39 23.36 4.19 6.01
N LEU A 40 22.94 4.77 4.88
CA LEU A 40 23.02 6.21 4.67
C LEU A 40 21.75 6.89 5.18
N VAL A 41 21.91 8.00 5.89
CA VAL A 41 20.79 8.77 6.45
C VAL A 41 20.79 10.19 5.89
N ALA A 42 19.70 10.53 5.19
CA ALA A 42 19.48 11.86 4.62
C ALA A 42 18.41 12.64 5.39
N ARG A 43 18.46 13.96 5.28
CA ARG A 43 17.38 14.87 5.72
C ARG A 43 16.57 15.30 4.50
N LEU A 44 15.25 15.11 4.55
CA LEU A 44 14.32 15.58 3.53
C LEU A 44 13.49 16.77 4.05
N GLY A 45 12.66 17.35 3.17
CA GLY A 45 11.77 18.45 3.51
C GLY A 45 10.85 18.12 4.69
N GLY A 46 10.62 19.09 5.58
CA GLY A 46 9.80 18.92 6.78
C GLY A 46 10.47 18.14 7.92
N HIS A 47 11.70 17.66 7.76
CA HIS A 47 12.41 16.94 8.81
C HIS A 47 13.16 17.90 9.74
N SER A 48 13.05 17.69 11.06
CA SER A 48 13.91 18.39 12.05
C SER A 48 15.34 17.83 12.08
N MET A 49 15.52 16.53 11.82
CA MET A 49 16.81 15.82 11.81
C MET A 49 16.92 14.84 10.61
N PRO A 50 18.13 14.45 10.17
CA PRO A 50 18.29 13.35 9.20
C PRO A 50 17.63 12.07 9.69
N ARG A 51 16.80 11.44 8.86
CA ARG A 51 16.05 10.20 9.21
C ARG A 51 15.52 9.41 8.01
N THR A 52 15.96 9.73 6.80
CA THR A 52 15.60 8.96 5.59
C THR A 52 16.73 7.99 5.30
N HIS A 53 16.49 6.73 5.61
CA HIS A 53 17.43 5.64 5.36
C HIS A 53 17.46 5.25 3.88
N ARG A 54 18.66 5.04 3.34
CA ARG A 54 18.87 4.59 1.96
C ARG A 54 20.20 3.85 1.82
N GLY A 55 20.31 3.04 0.77
CA GLY A 55 21.57 2.43 0.35
C GLY A 55 22.37 3.30 -0.61
N LYS A 56 23.54 2.80 -1.01
CA LYS A 56 24.47 3.52 -1.90
C LYS A 56 24.01 3.58 -3.36
N GLU A 57 23.45 2.49 -3.89
CA GLU A 57 23.35 2.30 -5.35
C GLU A 57 21.96 2.56 -5.96
N ARG A 58 20.87 2.43 -5.19
CA ARG A 58 19.49 2.50 -5.72
C ARG A 58 18.56 3.34 -4.86
N PHE A 59 17.42 3.72 -5.44
CA PHE A 59 16.34 4.34 -4.67
C PHE A 59 15.84 3.37 -3.58
N PRO A 60 15.68 3.84 -2.33
CA PRO A 60 15.36 2.96 -1.20
C PRO A 60 14.08 2.17 -1.42
N GLY A 61 13.02 2.81 -1.95
CA GLY A 61 11.74 2.16 -2.20
C GLY A 61 11.84 0.97 -3.16
N MET A 62 12.57 1.11 -4.26
CA MET A 62 12.77 0.01 -5.22
C MET A 62 13.52 -1.16 -4.59
N THR A 63 14.57 -0.87 -3.82
CA THR A 63 15.42 -1.88 -3.19
C THR A 63 14.63 -2.70 -2.18
N ILE A 64 13.86 -2.02 -1.32
CA ILE A 64 12.99 -2.65 -0.31
C ILE A 64 11.93 -3.52 -1.02
N THR A 65 11.19 -2.95 -1.98
CA THR A 65 10.09 -3.67 -2.64
C THR A 65 10.59 -4.92 -3.37
N TYR A 66 11.72 -4.85 -4.08
CA TYR A 66 12.24 -6.04 -4.76
C TYR A 66 12.69 -7.12 -3.79
N ALA A 67 13.36 -6.78 -2.69
CA ALA A 67 13.78 -7.78 -1.72
C ALA A 67 12.58 -8.48 -1.06
N LEU A 68 11.52 -7.73 -0.72
CA LEU A 68 10.29 -8.28 -0.18
C LEU A 68 9.58 -9.19 -1.19
N ILE A 69 9.45 -8.78 -2.45
CA ILE A 69 8.82 -9.58 -3.51
C ILE A 69 9.59 -10.88 -3.73
N GLN A 70 10.91 -10.80 -3.91
CA GLN A 70 11.75 -11.99 -4.13
C GLN A 70 11.68 -12.99 -2.98
N MET A 71 11.53 -12.51 -1.75
CA MET A 71 11.36 -13.38 -0.59
C MET A 71 10.01 -14.10 -0.61
N VAL A 72 8.92 -13.37 -0.89
CA VAL A 72 7.58 -14.00 -0.98
C VAL A 72 7.50 -14.95 -2.17
N GLU A 73 8.13 -14.64 -3.30
CA GLU A 73 8.27 -15.54 -4.44
C GLU A 73 8.96 -16.85 -4.03
N LYS A 74 10.13 -16.77 -3.38
CA LYS A 74 10.85 -17.95 -2.87
C LYS A 74 10.01 -18.77 -1.89
N VAL A 75 9.24 -18.12 -1.01
CA VAL A 75 8.33 -18.83 -0.08
C VAL A 75 7.21 -19.51 -0.87
N SER A 76 6.64 -18.85 -1.86
CA SER A 76 5.57 -19.39 -2.72
C SER A 76 6.04 -20.55 -3.61
N GLU A 77 7.31 -20.58 -4.01
CA GLU A 77 7.88 -21.64 -4.84
C GLU A 77 8.25 -22.89 -4.04
N ARG A 78 8.60 -22.72 -2.76
CA ARG A 78 9.20 -23.77 -1.93
C ARG A 78 8.25 -24.33 -0.87
N THR A 79 7.14 -23.64 -0.60
CA THR A 79 6.21 -23.99 0.47
C THR A 79 4.76 -23.75 0.04
N ASP A 80 3.83 -24.29 0.81
CA ASP A 80 2.39 -24.06 0.70
C ASP A 80 1.89 -22.86 1.54
N LYS A 81 2.80 -22.16 2.22
CA LYS A 81 2.46 -21.04 3.13
C LYS A 81 2.05 -19.76 2.40
N ALA A 82 2.44 -19.62 1.14
CA ALA A 82 2.11 -18.47 0.32
C ALA A 82 1.83 -18.90 -1.11
N LYS A 83 0.94 -18.16 -1.79
CA LYS A 83 0.65 -18.33 -3.21
C LYS A 83 0.53 -16.96 -3.86
N ILE A 84 1.32 -16.71 -4.90
CA ILE A 84 1.20 -15.49 -5.71
C ILE A 84 0.35 -15.80 -6.93
N VAL A 85 -0.73 -15.04 -7.15
CA VAL A 85 -1.57 -15.15 -8.34
C VAL A 85 -1.48 -13.83 -9.11
N THR A 86 -0.69 -13.82 -10.18
CA THR A 86 -0.55 -12.63 -11.05
C THR A 86 -1.66 -12.59 -12.10
N LYS A 87 -1.86 -11.40 -12.69
CA LYS A 87 -2.94 -11.14 -13.66
C LYS A 87 -4.32 -11.50 -13.12
N ALA A 88 -4.50 -11.34 -11.80
CA ALA A 88 -5.73 -11.57 -11.07
C ALA A 88 -6.20 -10.24 -10.48
N ARG A 89 -7.35 -9.74 -10.95
CA ARG A 89 -7.94 -8.50 -10.44
C ARG A 89 -9.00 -8.83 -9.41
N ALA A 90 -8.78 -8.46 -8.15
CA ALA A 90 -9.84 -8.52 -7.14
C ALA A 90 -10.96 -7.55 -7.51
N THR A 91 -12.21 -8.00 -7.47
CA THR A 91 -13.37 -7.21 -7.95
C THR A 91 -14.47 -7.04 -6.92
N LYS A 92 -14.56 -7.92 -5.92
CA LYS A 92 -15.64 -7.88 -4.92
C LYS A 92 -15.23 -8.54 -3.61
N LEU A 93 -15.60 -7.94 -2.49
CA LEU A 93 -15.52 -8.57 -1.17
C LEU A 93 -16.74 -9.47 -0.93
N LEU A 94 -16.51 -10.65 -0.38
CA LEU A 94 -17.57 -11.60 0.00
C LEU A 94 -17.99 -11.33 1.43
N MET A 95 -19.28 -11.09 1.64
CA MET A 95 -19.87 -10.82 2.95
C MET A 95 -20.79 -11.96 3.37
N ASN A 96 -20.75 -12.36 4.64
CA ASN A 96 -21.70 -13.33 5.17
C ASN A 96 -23.01 -12.67 5.64
N GLY A 97 -24.01 -13.47 6.02
CA GLY A 97 -25.30 -12.96 6.50
C GLY A 97 -25.25 -12.13 7.80
N LYS A 98 -24.11 -12.09 8.48
CA LYS A 98 -23.87 -11.25 9.67
C LYS A 98 -23.12 -9.95 9.35
N GLY A 99 -22.84 -9.68 8.07
CA GLY A 99 -22.13 -8.48 7.62
C GLY A 99 -20.60 -8.56 7.78
N ALA A 100 -20.02 -9.73 8.04
CA ALA A 100 -18.57 -9.89 8.10
C ALA A 100 -17.98 -10.26 6.73
N CYS A 101 -16.81 -9.71 6.40
CA CYS A 101 -16.05 -10.12 5.23
C CYS A 101 -15.45 -11.51 5.44
N VAL A 102 -15.68 -12.42 4.50
CA VAL A 102 -15.30 -13.84 4.56
C VAL A 102 -14.53 -14.30 3.32
N GLY A 103 -14.09 -13.36 2.48
CA GLY A 103 -13.36 -13.68 1.27
C GLY A 103 -13.45 -12.58 0.21
N LEU A 104 -13.01 -12.91 -1.00
CA LEU A 104 -13.09 -12.03 -2.16
C LEU A 104 -13.30 -12.81 -3.45
N CYS A 105 -13.85 -12.13 -4.46
CA CYS A 105 -13.83 -12.56 -5.84
C CYS A 105 -12.68 -11.90 -6.59
N TYR A 106 -12.03 -12.63 -7.49
CA TYR A 106 -11.09 -12.07 -8.45
C TYR A 106 -11.33 -12.62 -9.86
N GLU A 107 -11.02 -11.80 -10.86
CA GLU A 107 -11.05 -12.18 -12.27
C GLU A 107 -9.63 -12.55 -12.73
N LYS A 108 -9.49 -13.67 -13.44
CA LYS A 108 -8.24 -14.08 -14.08
C LYS A 108 -8.52 -14.78 -15.40
N GLY A 109 -8.00 -14.24 -16.50
CA GLY A 109 -8.15 -14.83 -17.84
C GLY A 109 -9.62 -14.95 -18.28
N GLY A 110 -10.46 -13.96 -17.93
CA GLY A 110 -11.89 -13.95 -18.25
C GLY A 110 -12.77 -14.85 -17.37
N ALA A 111 -12.18 -15.58 -16.43
CA ALA A 111 -12.91 -16.40 -15.47
C ALA A 111 -12.95 -15.74 -14.08
N MET A 112 -14.06 -15.95 -13.37
CA MET A 112 -14.26 -15.48 -12.01
C MET A 112 -13.92 -16.59 -11.00
N PHE A 113 -13.15 -16.23 -9.98
CA PHE A 113 -12.73 -17.12 -8.90
C PHE A 113 -13.13 -16.52 -7.55
N GLN A 114 -13.21 -17.37 -6.53
CA GLN A 114 -13.47 -16.97 -5.15
C GLN A 114 -12.39 -17.56 -4.24
N GLU A 115 -11.96 -16.76 -3.27
CA GLU A 115 -11.10 -17.19 -2.17
C GLU A 115 -11.78 -16.81 -0.86
N HIS A 116 -11.70 -17.70 0.13
CA HIS A 116 -12.36 -17.54 1.42
C HIS A 116 -11.34 -17.34 2.54
N GLY A 117 -11.66 -16.45 3.47
CA GLY A 117 -10.81 -16.13 4.62
C GLY A 117 -10.73 -14.62 4.88
N PRO A 118 -9.89 -14.21 5.85
CA PRO A 118 -9.61 -12.81 6.11
C PRO A 118 -9.02 -12.12 4.87
N VAL A 119 -9.45 -10.90 4.59
CA VAL A 119 -8.95 -10.10 3.46
C VAL A 119 -8.18 -8.89 3.98
N ILE A 120 -6.97 -8.70 3.47
CA ILE A 120 -6.14 -7.52 3.72
C ILE A 120 -6.01 -6.76 2.40
N LEU A 121 -6.53 -5.54 2.34
CA LEU A 121 -6.38 -4.66 1.18
C LEU A 121 -5.06 -3.90 1.28
N ALA A 122 -4.12 -4.22 0.40
CA ALA A 122 -2.83 -3.54 0.24
C ALA A 122 -2.69 -3.02 -1.20
N THR A 123 -3.74 -2.37 -1.72
CA THR A 123 -3.94 -2.11 -3.16
C THR A 123 -3.35 -0.78 -3.67
N GLY A 124 -2.57 -0.08 -2.85
CA GLY A 124 -2.03 1.24 -3.22
C GLY A 124 -3.10 2.34 -3.31
N GLY A 125 -2.79 3.41 -4.05
CA GLY A 125 -3.62 4.62 -4.16
C GLY A 125 -4.48 4.70 -5.42
N PHE A 126 -4.98 5.90 -5.71
CA PHE A 126 -5.87 6.21 -6.84
C PHE A 126 -5.34 7.31 -7.78
N GLY A 127 -4.07 7.72 -7.61
CA GLY A 127 -3.47 8.85 -8.34
C GLY A 127 -3.12 8.60 -9.80
N ALA A 128 -3.51 7.46 -10.39
CA ALA A 128 -3.35 7.16 -11.82
C ALA A 128 -4.69 7.00 -12.56
N ASP A 129 -5.84 7.13 -11.86
CA ASP A 129 -7.16 7.05 -12.48
C ASP A 129 -7.62 8.45 -12.91
N PHE A 130 -7.50 8.75 -14.20
CA PHE A 130 -7.92 10.01 -14.81
C PHE A 130 -9.28 9.89 -15.52
N THR A 131 -10.05 8.84 -15.23
CA THR A 131 -11.42 8.72 -15.73
C THR A 131 -12.34 9.71 -14.99
N GLN A 132 -13.48 10.06 -15.60
CA GLN A 132 -14.44 10.99 -14.99
C GLN A 132 -15.14 10.40 -13.75
N GLN A 133 -15.12 9.07 -13.60
CA GLN A 133 -15.68 8.34 -12.45
C GLN A 133 -14.61 8.00 -11.40
N SER A 134 -13.40 8.54 -11.55
CA SER A 134 -12.30 8.30 -10.63
C SER A 134 -12.50 9.01 -9.30
N LEU A 135 -11.85 8.49 -8.26
CA LEU A 135 -11.76 9.18 -6.97
C LEU A 135 -11.01 10.52 -7.13
N LEU A 136 -10.02 10.59 -8.02
CA LEU A 136 -9.30 11.84 -8.28
C LEU A 136 -10.24 12.91 -8.87
N ALA A 137 -11.05 12.56 -9.87
CA ALA A 137 -12.03 13.49 -10.46
C ALA A 137 -13.11 13.91 -9.45
N GLN A 138 -13.52 13.01 -8.56
CA GLN A 138 -14.55 13.28 -7.55
C GLN A 138 -14.06 14.23 -6.45
N TYR A 139 -12.87 13.99 -5.92
CA TYR A 139 -12.38 14.69 -4.72
C TYR A 139 -11.42 15.83 -5.04
N ARG A 140 -10.62 15.71 -6.12
CA ARG A 140 -9.61 16.68 -6.54
C ARG A 140 -9.59 16.91 -8.06
N PRO A 141 -10.72 17.35 -8.64
CA PRO A 141 -10.82 17.62 -10.09
C PRO A 141 -9.80 18.67 -10.56
N ASP A 142 -9.34 19.55 -9.68
CA ASP A 142 -8.28 20.53 -9.94
C ASP A 142 -6.95 19.89 -10.34
N LEU A 143 -6.68 18.64 -9.94
CA LEU A 143 -5.43 17.94 -10.23
C LEU A 143 -5.49 17.09 -11.50
N MET A 144 -6.65 16.94 -12.14
CA MET A 144 -6.85 16.02 -13.28
C MET A 144 -6.01 16.34 -14.52
N HIS A 145 -5.49 17.56 -14.62
CA HIS A 145 -4.64 18.02 -15.72
C HIS A 145 -3.14 17.74 -15.48
N LEU A 146 -2.76 17.30 -14.28
CA LEU A 146 -1.37 17.07 -13.92
C LEU A 146 -0.92 15.65 -14.31
N PRO A 147 0.37 15.47 -14.65
CA PRO A 147 0.92 14.13 -14.87
C PRO A 147 0.98 13.34 -13.55
N THR A 148 1.02 12.02 -13.65
CA THR A 148 1.22 11.13 -12.50
C THR A 148 2.61 10.50 -12.47
N THR A 149 3.13 10.26 -11.28
CA THR A 149 4.32 9.44 -11.04
C THR A 149 3.96 7.98 -10.72
N ASN A 150 2.68 7.66 -10.63
CA ASN A 150 2.17 6.34 -10.28
C ASN A 150 2.15 5.40 -11.49
N GLY A 151 2.20 4.09 -11.24
CA GLY A 151 1.89 3.11 -12.27
C GLY A 151 0.39 3.10 -12.58
N GLU A 152 0.03 2.64 -13.78
CA GLU A 152 -1.35 2.57 -14.29
C GLU A 152 -2.31 1.75 -13.42
N HIS A 153 -1.78 0.95 -12.49
CA HIS A 153 -2.55 0.13 -11.54
C HIS A 153 -3.07 0.91 -10.32
N CYS A 154 -2.64 2.15 -10.10
CA CYS A 154 -3.06 2.96 -8.96
C CYS A 154 -4.44 3.62 -9.20
N THR A 155 -5.50 2.82 -9.28
CA THR A 155 -6.86 3.26 -9.66
C THR A 155 -7.89 3.30 -8.53
N GLY A 156 -7.47 3.03 -7.30
CA GLY A 156 -8.36 3.08 -6.13
C GLY A 156 -9.35 1.93 -6.02
N ASP A 157 -9.16 0.83 -6.76
CA ASP A 157 -10.09 -0.30 -6.79
C ASP A 157 -10.37 -0.88 -5.40
N GLY A 158 -9.34 -0.98 -4.54
CA GLY A 158 -9.52 -1.45 -3.16
C GLY A 158 -10.36 -0.50 -2.29
N ILE A 159 -10.20 0.82 -2.47
CA ILE A 159 -11.02 1.83 -1.76
C ILE A 159 -12.48 1.67 -2.20
N LYS A 160 -12.73 1.63 -3.52
CA LYS A 160 -14.06 1.43 -4.10
C LYS A 160 -14.72 0.13 -3.61
N MET A 161 -13.96 -0.97 -3.51
CA MET A 161 -14.45 -2.23 -2.94
C MET A 161 -14.82 -2.12 -1.46
N GLY A 162 -14.03 -1.39 -0.68
CA GLY A 162 -14.31 -1.13 0.74
C GLY A 162 -15.57 -0.29 0.92
N GLU A 163 -15.72 0.80 0.16
CA GLU A 163 -16.90 1.66 0.19
C GLU A 163 -18.18 0.92 -0.21
N ALA A 164 -18.10 0.03 -1.20
CA ALA A 164 -19.24 -0.77 -1.66
C ALA A 164 -19.84 -1.69 -0.58
N ILE A 165 -19.09 -2.01 0.48
CA ILE A 165 -19.59 -2.79 1.62
C ILE A 165 -19.84 -1.93 2.88
N GLY A 166 -19.88 -0.60 2.73
CA GLY A 166 -20.12 0.35 3.83
C GLY A 166 -18.86 0.76 4.58
N GLY A 167 -17.67 0.43 4.08
CA GLY A 167 -16.41 0.99 4.57
C GLY A 167 -16.39 2.51 4.41
N LYS A 168 -15.81 3.20 5.39
CA LYS A 168 -15.67 4.65 5.34
C LYS A 168 -14.28 5.02 4.89
N SER A 169 -14.20 5.88 3.87
CA SER A 169 -12.96 6.53 3.48
C SER A 169 -12.67 7.74 4.37
N VAL A 170 -11.39 8.11 4.44
CA VAL A 170 -10.89 9.21 5.26
C VAL A 170 -9.86 9.99 4.45
N ASP A 171 -9.87 11.32 4.56
CA ASP A 171 -8.90 12.21 3.92
C ASP A 171 -8.75 11.97 2.40
N LEU A 172 -9.87 11.91 1.66
CA LEU A 172 -9.85 11.75 0.21
C LEU A 172 -9.64 13.08 -0.56
N GLU A 173 -9.91 14.23 0.09
CA GLU A 173 -9.68 15.58 -0.46
C GLU A 173 -8.22 16.09 -0.35
#